data_AF-G5IFF2-F1
#
_entry.id   AF-G5IFF2-F1
#
_cell.length_a   1.000
_cell.length_b   1.000
_cell.length_c   1.000
_cell.angle_alpha   90.00
_cell.angle_beta   90.00
_cell.angle_gamma   90.00
#
_symmetry.space_group_name_H-M   'P 1'
#
loop_
_entity.id
_entity.type
_entity.pdbx_description
1 polymer ?
#
loop_
_entity_poly.entity_id
_entity_poly.type
_entity_poly.pdbx_seq_one_letter_code
_entity_poly.pdbx_strand_id
1 'polypeptide(L)'
;MSEDIYQLYLDEIEAIPPCDMAENAALSVSLSAGDELAKKRLVEGNLKTALTHTKEYLNRGVTVNDLIQEANMALMLAVESYGALAAARMAETGMEGQEAHLVEGAFEQYLGLKIREALDAAVEAQAAESKVEEEMLARVNVMKDISQTMAEELGREATVEELAERLKMTVEEVKDIMKLTLDAMTLNGEYEE
;
A
#
# COMPACT_ATOMS: atom_id res chain seq x y z
N MET A 1 -0.50 20.20 -5.57
CA MET A 1 0.63 19.49 -6.23
C MET A 1 0.31 18.01 -6.46
N SER A 2 -0.27 17.29 -5.50
CA SER A 2 -0.64 15.86 -5.66
C SER A 2 -1.74 15.61 -6.72
N GLU A 3 -2.73 16.48 -6.81
CA GLU A 3 -3.84 16.37 -7.77
C GLU A 3 -3.37 16.54 -9.23
N ASP A 4 -2.29 17.30 -9.43
CA ASP A 4 -1.63 17.52 -10.72
C ASP A 4 -0.86 16.28 -11.19
N ILE A 5 -0.24 15.55 -10.25
CA ILE A 5 0.50 14.30 -10.52
C ILE A 5 -0.47 13.16 -10.83
N TYR A 6 -1.59 13.09 -10.12
CA TYR A 6 -2.63 12.09 -10.38
C TYR A 6 -3.21 12.22 -11.79
N GLN A 7 -3.55 13.45 -12.18
CA GLN A 7 -4.11 13.70 -13.50
C GLN A 7 -3.09 13.41 -14.62
N LEU A 8 -1.82 13.78 -14.42
CA LEU A 8 -0.75 13.43 -15.35
C LEU A 8 -0.65 11.91 -15.56
N TYR A 9 -0.70 11.12 -14.47
CA TYR A 9 -0.68 9.67 -14.57
C TYR A 9 -1.89 9.12 -15.36
N LEU A 10 -3.09 9.65 -15.12
CA LEU A 10 -4.29 9.23 -15.87
C LEU A 10 -4.15 9.53 -17.37
N ASP A 11 -3.66 10.71 -17.71
CA ASP A 11 -3.46 11.13 -19.09
C ASP A 11 -2.39 10.26 -19.78
N GLU A 12 -1.30 9.91 -19.07
CA GLU A 12 -0.26 9.00 -19.57
C GLU A 12 -0.80 7.61 -19.87
N ILE A 13 -1.56 7.01 -18.94
CA ILE A 13 -2.12 5.68 -19.18
C ILE A 13 -3.23 5.70 -20.23
N GLU A 14 -3.95 6.81 -20.40
CA GLU A 14 -5.02 6.93 -21.40
C GLU A 14 -4.47 6.69 -22.81
N ALA A 15 -3.29 7.23 -23.10
CA ALA A 15 -2.59 7.07 -24.38
C ALA A 15 -2.10 5.63 -24.65
N ILE A 16 -2.02 4.77 -23.63
CA ILE A 16 -1.55 3.40 -23.76
C ILE A 16 -2.71 2.48 -24.21
N PRO A 17 -2.58 1.77 -25.35
CA PRO A 17 -3.58 0.79 -25.78
C PRO A 17 -3.64 -0.38 -24.79
N PRO A 18 -4.83 -0.76 -24.28
CA PRO A 18 -4.96 -1.93 -23.42
C PRO A 18 -4.64 -3.20 -24.21
N CYS A 19 -4.10 -4.21 -23.55
CA CYS A 19 -4.01 -5.54 -24.14
C CYS A 19 -5.40 -6.20 -24.16
N ASP A 20 -5.74 -6.87 -25.26
CA ASP A 20 -6.84 -7.83 -25.24
C ASP A 20 -6.39 -9.18 -24.70
N MET A 21 -7.34 -10.09 -24.48
CA MET A 21 -7.05 -11.41 -23.90
C MET A 21 -6.15 -12.26 -24.81
N ALA A 22 -6.27 -12.11 -26.13
CA ALA A 22 -5.45 -12.87 -27.08
C ALA A 22 -4.01 -12.35 -27.09
N GLU A 23 -3.82 -11.03 -27.04
CA GLU A 23 -2.53 -10.38 -26.90
C GLU A 23 -1.87 -10.77 -25.57
N ASN A 24 -2.59 -10.73 -24.46
CA ASN A 24 -2.08 -11.18 -23.16
C ASN A 24 -1.60 -12.64 -23.20
N ALA A 25 -2.37 -13.54 -23.81
CA ALA A 25 -1.97 -14.94 -23.95
C ALA A 25 -0.69 -15.09 -24.79
N ALA A 26 -0.60 -14.39 -25.93
CA ALA A 26 0.57 -14.43 -26.80
C ALA A 26 1.82 -13.86 -26.11
N LEU A 27 1.69 -12.72 -25.43
CA LEU A 27 2.79 -12.10 -24.69
C LEU A 27 3.25 -12.93 -23.51
N SER A 28 2.33 -13.64 -22.84
CA SER A 28 2.68 -14.51 -21.73
C SER A 28 3.55 -15.69 -22.16
N VAL A 29 3.34 -16.21 -23.38
CA VAL A 29 4.25 -17.21 -23.98
C VAL A 29 5.65 -16.61 -24.17
N SER A 30 5.76 -15.42 -24.78
CA SER A 30 7.08 -14.76 -24.95
C SER A 30 7.75 -14.44 -23.61
N LEU A 31 6.96 -14.05 -22.60
CA LEU A 31 7.43 -13.77 -21.26
C LEU A 31 8.09 -14.99 -20.62
N SER A 32 7.56 -16.20 -20.83
CA SER A 32 8.17 -17.43 -20.31
C SER A 32 9.54 -17.75 -20.93
N ALA A 33 9.82 -17.19 -22.11
CA ALA A 33 11.13 -17.26 -22.75
C ALA A 33 12.09 -16.14 -22.30
N GLY A 34 11.69 -15.29 -21.35
CA GLY A 34 12.49 -14.18 -20.85
C GLY A 34 12.48 -12.94 -21.75
N ASP A 35 11.45 -12.75 -22.56
CA ASP A 35 11.31 -11.56 -23.40
C ASP A 35 10.94 -10.31 -22.57
N GLU A 36 11.92 -9.43 -22.36
CA GLU A 36 11.75 -8.16 -21.65
C GLU A 36 10.78 -7.18 -22.35
N LEU A 37 10.67 -7.22 -23.68
CA LEU A 37 9.69 -6.40 -24.39
C LEU A 37 8.27 -6.90 -24.13
N ALA A 38 8.09 -8.22 -24.07
CA ALA A 38 6.81 -8.82 -23.70
C ALA A 38 6.43 -8.48 -22.25
N LYS A 39 7.39 -8.55 -21.31
CA LYS A 39 7.21 -8.10 -19.92
C LYS A 39 6.72 -6.66 -19.86
N LYS A 40 7.44 -5.75 -20.52
CA LYS A 40 7.09 -4.33 -20.56
C LYS A 40 5.70 -4.10 -21.14
N ARG A 41 5.39 -4.74 -22.28
CA ARG A 41 4.08 -4.61 -22.93
C ARG A 41 2.93 -5.14 -22.07
N LEU A 42 3.14 -6.28 -21.38
CA LEU A 42 2.14 -6.83 -20.46
C LEU A 42 1.86 -5.88 -19.29
N VAL A 43 2.89 -5.26 -18.73
CA VAL A 43 2.70 -4.25 -17.68
C VAL A 43 1.91 -3.06 -18.24
N GLU A 44 2.41 -2.41 -19.29
CA GLU A 44 1.78 -1.21 -19.86
C GLU A 44 0.33 -1.45 -20.30
N GLY A 45 0.07 -2.56 -21.01
CA GLY A 45 -1.24 -2.90 -21.52
C GLY A 45 -2.28 -3.27 -20.45
N ASN A 46 -1.85 -3.54 -19.21
CA ASN A 46 -2.75 -3.90 -18.11
C ASN A 46 -2.83 -2.82 -17.01
N LEU A 47 -2.23 -1.64 -17.19
CA LEU A 47 -2.34 -0.52 -16.24
C LEU A 47 -3.79 -0.09 -16.00
N LYS A 48 -4.61 -0.01 -17.06
CA LYS A 48 -6.05 0.32 -16.96
C LYS A 48 -6.85 -0.74 -16.20
N THR A 49 -6.48 -2.01 -16.35
CA THR A 49 -7.06 -3.13 -15.60
C THR A 49 -6.72 -2.99 -14.12
N ALA A 50 -5.45 -2.71 -13.79
CA ALA A 50 -5.02 -2.46 -12.41
C ALA A 50 -5.78 -1.28 -11.78
N LEU A 51 -5.91 -0.16 -12.48
CA LEU A 51 -6.73 0.98 -12.04
C LEU A 51 -8.21 0.62 -11.88
N THR A 52 -8.74 -0.30 -12.68
CA THR A 52 -10.15 -0.72 -12.52
C THR A 52 -10.37 -1.49 -11.22
N HIS A 53 -9.39 -2.30 -10.79
CA HIS A 53 -9.46 -3.01 -9.51
C HIS A 53 -9.45 -2.07 -8.30
N THR A 54 -8.75 -0.94 -8.36
CA THR A 54 -8.70 0.01 -7.22
C THR A 54 -10.04 0.65 -6.89
N LYS A 55 -10.98 0.71 -7.84
CA LYS A 55 -12.29 1.34 -7.67
C LYS A 55 -13.10 0.74 -6.52
N GLU A 56 -12.98 -0.57 -6.28
CA GLU A 56 -13.70 -1.27 -5.20
C GLU A 56 -13.13 -0.96 -3.80
N TYR A 57 -11.95 -0.34 -3.75
CA TYR A 57 -11.16 -0.05 -2.55
C TYR A 57 -11.15 1.43 -2.17
N LEU A 58 -11.76 2.29 -2.98
CA LEU A 58 -11.91 3.71 -2.67
C LEU A 58 -12.67 3.91 -1.35
N ASN A 59 -12.31 4.96 -0.62
CA ASN A 59 -12.93 5.34 0.65
C ASN A 59 -12.79 4.29 1.77
N ARG A 60 -11.74 3.45 1.73
CA ARG A 60 -11.42 2.47 2.79
C ARG A 60 -10.25 2.89 3.68
N GLY A 61 -10.00 4.19 3.80
CA GLY A 61 -8.91 4.76 4.62
C GLY A 61 -7.57 4.92 3.90
N VAL A 62 -7.34 4.18 2.80
CA VAL A 62 -6.14 4.34 1.95
C VAL A 62 -6.37 5.42 0.91
N THR A 63 -5.34 6.24 0.62
CA THR A 63 -5.45 7.29 -0.40
C THR A 63 -5.53 6.70 -1.82
N VAL A 64 -6.14 7.43 -2.76
CA VAL A 64 -6.25 6.97 -4.16
C VAL A 64 -4.88 6.73 -4.80
N ASN A 65 -3.90 7.58 -4.48
CA ASN A 65 -2.55 7.45 -4.99
C ASN A 65 -1.90 6.15 -4.48
N ASP A 66 -2.03 5.85 -3.19
CA ASP A 66 -1.44 4.64 -2.62
C ASP A 66 -2.11 3.38 -3.18
N LEU A 67 -3.44 3.36 -3.34
CA LEU A 67 -4.14 2.25 -4.00
C LEU A 67 -3.62 2.00 -5.43
N ILE A 68 -3.33 3.06 -6.18
CA ILE A 68 -2.78 2.95 -7.53
C ILE A 68 -1.34 2.43 -7.50
N GLN A 69 -0.52 2.93 -6.57
CA GLN A 69 0.86 2.45 -6.44
C GLN A 69 0.89 0.96 -6.06
N GLU A 70 0.07 0.54 -5.11
CA GLU A 70 -0.05 -0.87 -4.72
C GLU A 70 -0.54 -1.74 -5.88
N ALA A 71 -1.55 -1.30 -6.63
CA ALA A 71 -2.03 -2.03 -7.79
C ALA A 71 -0.98 -2.13 -8.91
N ASN A 72 -0.23 -1.06 -9.17
CA ASN A 72 0.84 -1.04 -10.18
C ASN A 72 2.02 -1.93 -9.75
N MET A 73 2.40 -1.91 -8.48
CA MET A 73 3.44 -2.78 -7.93
C MET A 73 3.02 -4.25 -8.03
N ALA A 74 1.78 -4.56 -7.63
CA ALA A 74 1.21 -5.90 -7.74
C ALA A 74 1.16 -6.39 -9.19
N LEU A 75 0.80 -5.52 -10.15
CA LEU A 75 0.85 -5.82 -11.58
C LEU A 75 2.26 -6.19 -12.03
N MET A 76 3.27 -5.38 -11.71
CA MET A 76 4.66 -5.65 -12.10
C MET A 76 5.15 -6.99 -11.52
N LEU A 77 4.91 -7.22 -10.23
CA LEU A 77 5.28 -8.47 -9.55
C LEU A 77 4.51 -9.68 -10.09
N ALA A 78 3.23 -9.51 -10.43
CA ALA A 78 2.41 -10.57 -11.01
C ALA A 78 2.93 -10.98 -12.38
N VAL A 79 3.26 -10.02 -13.25
CA VAL A 79 3.86 -10.32 -14.56
C VAL A 79 5.16 -11.11 -14.37
N GLU A 80 6.07 -10.62 -13.51
CA GLU A 80 7.35 -11.32 -13.27
C GLU A 80 7.18 -12.73 -12.70
N SER A 81 6.32 -12.89 -11.70
CA SER A 81 6.04 -14.18 -11.06
C SER A 81 5.39 -15.16 -12.03
N TYR A 82 4.50 -14.67 -12.90
CA TYR A 82 3.81 -15.49 -13.88
C TYR A 82 4.76 -16.02 -14.95
N GLY A 83 5.67 -15.16 -15.44
CA GLY A 83 6.75 -15.56 -16.34
C GLY A 83 7.69 -16.61 -15.73
N ALA A 84 8.13 -16.37 -14.49
CA ALA A 84 8.99 -17.31 -13.77
C ALA A 84 8.32 -18.67 -13.53
N LEU A 85 7.03 -18.67 -13.16
CA LEU A 85 6.26 -19.90 -12.97
C LEU A 85 6.13 -20.70 -14.28
N ALA A 86 5.86 -20.02 -15.39
CA ALA A 86 5.78 -20.65 -16.71
C ALA A 86 7.13 -21.25 -17.12
N ALA A 87 8.23 -20.52 -16.95
CA ALA A 87 9.57 -20.99 -17.26
C ALA A 87 9.98 -22.22 -16.43
N ALA A 88 9.67 -22.23 -15.13
CA ALA A 88 9.94 -23.37 -14.24
C ALA A 88 9.21 -24.64 -14.70
N ARG A 89 7.92 -24.51 -15.07
CA ARG A 89 7.13 -25.64 -15.59
C ARG A 89 7.69 -26.20 -16.89
N MET A 90 8.21 -25.36 -17.79
CA MET A 90 8.85 -25.81 -19.03
C MET A 90 10.15 -26.58 -18.73
N ALA A 91 10.97 -26.12 -17.79
CA ALA A 91 12.19 -26.80 -17.39
C ALA A 91 11.93 -28.19 -16.77
N GLU A 92 10.85 -28.34 -16.00
CA GLU A 92 10.49 -29.62 -15.35
C GLU A 92 9.86 -30.64 -16.32
N THR A 93 9.07 -30.18 -17.29
CA THR A 93 8.30 -31.06 -18.18
C THR A 93 9.04 -31.44 -19.47
N GLY A 94 10.11 -30.72 -19.83
CA GLY A 94 10.84 -30.93 -21.08
C GLY A 94 10.00 -30.65 -22.34
N MET A 95 8.84 -30.01 -22.21
CA MET A 95 7.98 -29.64 -23.31
C MET A 95 8.52 -28.38 -23.99
N GLU A 96 8.94 -28.49 -25.25
CA GLU A 96 9.23 -27.34 -26.10
C GLU A 96 7.92 -26.69 -26.56
N GLY A 97 7.65 -25.47 -26.07
CA GLY A 97 6.78 -24.51 -26.74
C GLY A 97 5.26 -24.80 -26.75
N GLN A 98 4.50 -23.77 -26.42
CA GLN A 98 3.07 -23.59 -26.69
C GLN A 98 2.02 -24.37 -25.87
N GLU A 99 2.20 -25.63 -25.49
CA GLU A 99 1.07 -26.38 -24.88
C GLU A 99 0.78 -26.07 -23.41
N ALA A 100 1.78 -25.59 -22.65
CA ALA A 100 1.61 -25.30 -21.21
C ALA A 100 0.84 -24.00 -20.91
N HIS A 101 0.46 -23.22 -21.94
CA HIS A 101 0.04 -21.83 -21.80
C HIS A 101 -1.41 -21.52 -22.21
N LEU A 102 -2.31 -22.52 -22.17
CA LEU A 102 -3.57 -22.48 -22.93
C LEU A 102 -4.84 -22.62 -22.08
N VAL A 103 -4.93 -21.89 -20.96
CA VAL A 103 -6.25 -21.58 -20.42
C VAL A 103 -6.49 -20.10 -20.69
N GLU A 104 -7.36 -19.82 -21.65
CA GLU A 104 -7.84 -18.47 -21.94
C GLU A 104 -8.32 -17.83 -20.63
N GLY A 105 -7.88 -16.61 -20.34
CA GLY A 105 -8.22 -15.91 -19.10
C GLY A 105 -7.36 -16.29 -17.88
N ALA A 106 -6.40 -17.22 -17.97
CA ALA A 106 -5.60 -17.62 -16.82
C ALA A 106 -4.69 -16.50 -16.31
N PHE A 107 -4.12 -15.72 -17.22
CA PHE A 107 -3.31 -14.56 -16.85
C PHE A 107 -4.17 -13.49 -16.18
N GLU A 108 -5.33 -13.18 -16.74
CA GLU A 108 -6.28 -12.19 -16.20
C GLU A 108 -6.79 -12.59 -14.81
N GLN A 109 -7.13 -13.86 -14.62
CA GLN A 109 -7.55 -14.40 -13.32
C GLN A 109 -6.41 -14.29 -12.29
N TYR A 110 -5.20 -14.70 -12.68
CA TYR A 110 -4.03 -14.62 -11.82
C TYR A 110 -3.70 -13.16 -11.44
N LEU A 111 -3.65 -12.27 -12.43
CA LEU A 111 -3.37 -10.85 -12.25
C LEU A 111 -4.41 -10.20 -11.33
N GLY A 112 -5.70 -10.41 -11.60
CA GLY A 112 -6.77 -9.85 -10.79
C GLY A 112 -6.75 -10.39 -9.35
N LEU A 113 -6.30 -11.62 -9.12
CA LEU A 113 -6.11 -12.15 -7.76
C LEU A 113 -4.94 -11.45 -7.06
N LYS A 114 -3.79 -11.29 -7.73
CA LYS A 114 -2.61 -10.62 -7.15
C LYS A 114 -2.84 -9.14 -6.83
N ILE A 115 -3.56 -8.44 -7.69
CA ILE A 115 -3.90 -7.04 -7.41
C ILE A 115 -4.84 -6.93 -6.22
N ARG A 116 -5.88 -7.78 -6.13
CA ARG A 116 -6.78 -7.76 -4.96
C ARG A 116 -6.05 -8.12 -3.67
N GLU A 117 -5.21 -9.14 -3.67
CA GLU A 117 -4.39 -9.52 -2.50
C GLU A 117 -3.55 -8.33 -1.99
N ALA A 118 -2.91 -7.58 -2.89
CA ALA A 118 -2.12 -6.41 -2.51
C ALA A 118 -2.99 -5.26 -1.96
N LEU A 119 -4.13 -4.98 -2.61
CA LEU A 119 -5.05 -3.93 -2.18
C LEU A 119 -5.72 -4.26 -0.83
N ASP A 120 -6.10 -5.51 -0.60
CA ASP A 120 -6.61 -5.99 0.68
C ASP A 120 -5.56 -5.79 1.78
N ALA A 121 -4.31 -6.19 1.52
CA ALA A 121 -3.20 -6.01 2.47
C ALA A 121 -2.93 -4.53 2.78
N ALA A 122 -3.00 -3.65 1.79
CA ALA A 122 -2.82 -2.21 1.98
C ALA A 122 -3.92 -1.61 2.87
N VAL A 123 -5.18 -2.00 2.64
CA VAL A 123 -6.30 -1.56 3.49
C VAL A 123 -6.17 -2.08 4.92
N GLU A 124 -5.77 -3.34 5.09
CA GLU A 124 -5.55 -3.92 6.42
C GLU A 124 -4.42 -3.21 7.17
N ALA A 125 -3.31 -2.91 6.49
CA ALA A 125 -2.19 -2.19 7.07
C ALA A 125 -2.61 -0.77 7.54
N GLN A 126 -3.31 -0.02 6.68
CA GLN A 126 -3.79 1.32 7.02
C GLN A 126 -4.80 1.31 8.17
N ALA A 127 -5.67 0.29 8.22
CA ALA A 127 -6.62 0.13 9.31
C ALA A 127 -5.92 -0.18 10.64
N ALA A 128 -4.86 -1.00 10.62
CA ALA A 128 -4.05 -1.28 11.79
C ALA A 128 -3.31 -0.03 12.28
N GLU A 129 -2.73 0.76 11.37
CA GLU A 129 -2.07 2.02 11.69
C GLU A 129 -3.04 3.03 12.31
N SER A 130 -4.18 3.25 11.67
CA SER A 130 -5.22 4.18 12.18
C SER A 130 -5.67 3.81 13.61
N LYS A 131 -5.78 2.50 13.91
CA LYS A 131 -6.12 2.04 15.25
C LYS A 131 -5.04 2.37 16.29
N VAL A 132 -3.77 2.25 15.91
CA VAL A 132 -2.65 2.64 16.78
C VAL A 132 -2.68 4.14 17.04
N GLU A 133 -2.95 4.96 16.01
CA GLU A 133 -3.10 6.40 16.15
C GLU A 133 -4.26 6.79 17.07
N GLU A 134 -5.43 6.16 16.93
CA GLU A 134 -6.59 6.38 17.80
C GLU A 134 -6.29 6.04 19.27
N GLU A 135 -5.65 4.88 19.52
CA GLU A 135 -5.22 4.49 20.87
C GLU A 135 -4.23 5.51 21.43
N MET A 136 -3.31 5.98 20.60
CA MET A 136 -2.30 6.96 20.98
C MET A 136 -2.92 8.31 21.34
N LEU A 137 -3.84 8.82 20.52
CA LEU A 137 -4.60 10.04 20.79
C LEU A 137 -5.38 9.94 22.11
N ALA A 138 -5.99 8.79 22.39
CA ALA A 138 -6.67 8.56 23.66
C ALA A 138 -5.70 8.64 24.85
N ARG A 139 -4.51 8.06 24.74
CA ARG A 139 -3.46 8.15 25.77
C ARG A 139 -2.97 9.57 25.98
N VAL A 140 -2.75 10.33 24.90
CA VAL A 140 -2.34 11.76 24.97
C VAL A 140 -3.37 12.59 25.73
N ASN A 141 -4.67 12.42 25.42
CA ASN A 141 -5.74 13.17 26.08
C ASN A 141 -5.81 12.84 27.58
N VAL A 142 -5.74 11.56 27.96
CA VAL A 142 -5.72 11.16 29.38
C VAL A 142 -4.50 11.74 30.10
N MET A 143 -3.32 11.68 29.48
CA MET A 143 -2.09 12.26 30.04
C MET A 143 -2.23 13.77 30.25
N LYS A 144 -2.78 14.50 29.27
CA LYS A 144 -3.00 15.94 29.34
C LYS A 144 -3.93 16.31 30.50
N ASP A 145 -5.07 15.62 30.63
CA ASP A 145 -6.04 15.88 31.69
C ASP A 145 -5.46 15.63 33.09
N ILE A 146 -4.72 14.53 33.25
CA ILE A 146 -4.06 14.21 34.52
C ILE A 146 -2.94 15.22 34.80
N SER A 147 -2.14 15.59 33.80
CA SER A 147 -1.08 16.58 33.95
C SER A 147 -1.60 17.93 34.41
N GLN A 148 -2.72 18.40 33.84
CA GLN A 148 -3.37 19.64 34.27
C GLN A 148 -3.90 19.53 35.71
N THR A 149 -4.57 18.43 36.04
CA THR A 149 -5.07 18.19 37.40
C THR A 149 -3.92 18.20 38.43
N MET A 150 -2.83 17.50 38.13
CA MET A 150 -1.66 17.47 39.00
C MET A 150 -0.97 18.83 39.10
N ALA A 151 -0.94 19.60 38.01
CA ALA A 151 -0.35 20.94 38.04
C ALA A 151 -1.10 21.90 38.96
N GLU A 152 -2.42 21.80 38.99
CA GLU A 152 -3.28 22.53 39.93
C GLU A 152 -3.06 22.06 41.37
N GLU A 153 -3.01 20.74 41.61
CA GLU A 153 -2.79 20.15 42.94
C GLU A 153 -1.40 20.48 43.52
N LEU A 154 -0.36 20.47 42.69
CA LEU A 154 1.04 20.68 43.08
C LEU A 154 1.47 22.15 43.04
N GLY A 155 0.70 23.01 42.34
CA GLY A 155 1.07 24.40 42.06
C GLY A 155 2.28 24.55 41.12
N ARG A 156 2.66 23.49 40.41
CA ARG A 156 3.74 23.43 39.42
C ARG A 156 3.47 22.29 38.44
N GLU A 157 4.10 22.28 37.27
CA GLU A 157 4.03 21.12 36.37
C GLU A 157 4.55 19.84 37.06
N ALA A 158 3.84 18.73 36.81
CA ALA A 158 4.22 17.41 37.30
C ALA A 158 5.47 16.91 36.58
N THR A 159 6.36 16.21 37.29
CA THR A 159 7.49 15.54 36.63
C THR A 159 7.04 14.29 35.88
N VAL A 160 7.89 13.79 34.98
CA VAL A 160 7.59 12.58 34.20
C VAL A 160 7.38 11.38 35.11
N GLU A 161 8.15 11.27 36.21
CA GLU A 161 8.02 10.21 37.21
C GLU A 161 6.69 10.29 37.97
N GLU A 162 6.27 11.50 38.36
CA GLU A 162 4.99 11.75 39.04
C GLU A 162 3.80 11.41 38.12
N LEU A 163 3.90 11.80 36.84
CA LEU A 163 2.91 11.45 35.81
C LEU A 163 2.84 9.95 35.60
N ALA A 164 3.98 9.27 35.46
CA ALA A 164 4.06 7.82 35.27
C ALA A 164 3.41 7.06 36.43
N GLU A 165 3.69 7.46 37.67
CA GLU A 165 3.06 6.89 38.86
C GLU A 165 1.53 7.09 38.84
N ARG A 166 1.07 8.30 38.52
CA ARG A 166 -0.36 8.64 38.51
C ARG A 166 -1.14 7.94 37.38
N LEU A 167 -0.51 7.81 36.21
CA LEU A 167 -1.03 7.15 35.01
C LEU A 167 -0.88 5.62 35.07
N LYS A 168 -0.10 5.09 36.03
CA LYS A 168 0.22 3.66 36.18
C LYS A 168 0.87 3.06 34.93
N MET A 169 1.80 3.81 34.36
CA MET A 169 2.60 3.41 33.20
C MET A 169 4.08 3.65 33.51
N THR A 170 4.97 3.14 32.67
CA THR A 170 6.41 3.36 32.81
C THR A 170 6.79 4.80 32.47
N VAL A 171 7.92 5.26 33.00
CA VAL A 171 8.49 6.58 32.67
C VAL A 171 8.79 6.68 31.18
N GLU A 172 9.27 5.59 30.59
CA GLU A 172 9.51 5.44 29.17
C GLU A 172 8.24 5.62 28.34
N GLU A 173 7.12 4.96 28.71
CA GLU A 173 5.84 5.15 28.01
C GLU A 173 5.35 6.60 28.06
N VAL A 174 5.51 7.30 29.20
CA VAL A 174 5.16 8.73 29.28
C VAL A 174 6.04 9.56 28.36
N LYS A 175 7.36 9.29 28.32
CA LYS A 175 8.30 10.00 27.44
C LYS A 175 7.96 9.79 25.97
N ASP A 176 7.61 8.56 25.58
CA ASP A 176 7.21 8.24 24.22
C ASP A 176 5.95 9.00 23.82
N ILE A 177 4.95 9.08 24.72
CA ILE A 177 3.73 9.88 24.50
C ILE A 177 4.04 11.37 24.33
N MET A 178 4.88 11.93 25.20
CA MET A 178 5.27 13.34 25.12
C MET A 178 6.03 13.65 23.83
N LYS A 179 6.95 12.76 23.42
CA LYS A 179 7.74 12.92 22.20
C LYS A 179 6.85 12.90 20.95
N LEU A 180 5.94 11.93 20.87
CA LEU A 180 5.03 11.81 19.73
C LEU A 180 4.06 13.02 19.63
N THR A 181 3.66 13.58 20.77
CA THR A 181 2.86 14.82 20.81
C THR A 181 3.64 16.01 20.23
N LEU A 182 4.93 16.13 20.57
CA LEU A 182 5.81 17.18 20.04
C LEU A 182 6.03 17.02 18.54
N ASP A 183 6.33 15.80 18.07
CA ASP A 183 6.57 15.50 16.66
C ASP A 183 5.33 15.87 15.82
N ALA A 184 4.12 15.53 16.30
CA ALA A 184 2.86 15.90 15.65
C ALA A 184 2.62 17.42 15.57
N MET A 185 3.01 18.18 16.60
CA MET A 185 2.92 19.65 16.58
C MET A 185 3.94 20.27 15.62
N THR A 186 5.15 19.71 15.53
CA THR A 186 6.18 20.20 14.60
C THR A 186 5.82 19.95 13.14
N LEU A 187 5.25 18.77 12.82
CA LEU A 187 4.80 18.44 11.46
C LEU A 187 3.65 19.35 10.98
N ASN A 188 2.74 19.75 11.87
CA ASN A 188 1.66 20.68 11.53
C ASN A 188 2.13 22.14 11.40
N GLY A 189 3.27 22.50 11.99
CA GLY A 189 3.86 23.84 11.90
C GLY A 189 4.56 24.14 10.57
N GLU A 190 4.90 23.12 9.77
CA GLU A 190 5.55 23.28 8.47
C GLU A 190 4.57 23.52 7.29
N TYR A 191 3.26 23.54 7.55
CA TYR A 191 2.22 23.76 6.53
C TYR A 191 1.45 25.10 6.67
N GLU A 192 1.84 25.99 7.58
CA GLU A 192 1.18 27.29 7.80
C GLU A 192 1.96 28.52 7.24
N GLU A 193 2.95 28.35 6.35
CA GLU A 193 3.61 29.46 5.63
C GLU A 193 3.37 29.47 4.12
#